data_AF-A0A6J5DF03-F1
#
_entry.id   AF-A0A6J5DF03-F1
#
_cell.length_a   1.000
_cell.length_b   1.000
_cell.length_c   1.000
_cell.angle_alpha   90.00
_cell.angle_beta   90.00
_cell.angle_gamma   90.00
#
_symmetry.space_group_name_H-M   'P 1'
#
loop_
_entity.id
_entity.type
_entity.pdbx_description
1 polymer ?
#
loop_
_entity_poly.entity_id
_entity_poly.type
_entity_poly.pdbx_seq_one_letter_code
_entity_poly.pdbx_strand_id
1 'polypeptide(L)'
;MTDTASTSAELRITLIRAADLLAAPWKNGGGVTREIAAYPHAAGYDTFIWRVSLADVEQAGPFSRFAGVDRTLVLLSGAGMLLDETQGRMR
;
A
#
# COMPACT_ATOMS: atom_id res chain seq x y z
N MET A 1 -40.37 -20.08 -1.43
CA MET A 1 -40.03 -19.01 -2.40
C MET A 1 -39.43 -17.87 -1.59
N THR A 2 -38.15 -18.01 -1.24
CA THR A 2 -37.42 -17.03 -0.44
C THR A 2 -36.63 -16.14 -1.39
N ASP A 3 -37.01 -14.86 -1.40
CA ASP A 3 -36.43 -13.80 -2.21
C ASP A 3 -34.98 -13.57 -1.78
N THR A 4 -34.04 -13.99 -2.63
CA THR A 4 -32.62 -13.63 -2.49
C THR A 4 -32.48 -12.20 -2.97
N ALA A 5 -32.64 -11.25 -2.05
CA ALA A 5 -32.35 -9.85 -2.32
C ALA A 5 -30.86 -9.73 -2.67
N SER A 6 -30.60 -9.63 -3.97
CA SER A 6 -29.29 -9.31 -4.53
C SER A 6 -28.97 -7.88 -4.12
N THR A 7 -28.13 -7.69 -3.10
CA THR A 7 -27.59 -6.38 -2.75
C THR A 7 -26.73 -5.90 -3.91
N SER A 8 -27.30 -5.03 -4.75
CA SER A 8 -26.51 -4.27 -5.71
C SER A 8 -25.51 -3.42 -4.92
N ALA A 9 -24.22 -3.62 -5.16
CA ALA A 9 -23.18 -2.83 -4.51
C ALA A 9 -23.29 -1.38 -4.99
N GLU A 10 -23.62 -0.47 -4.07
CA GLU A 10 -23.71 0.95 -4.37
C GLU A 10 -22.31 1.49 -4.62
N LEU A 11 -22.10 2.10 -5.80
CA LEU A 11 -20.83 2.74 -6.14
C LEU A 11 -20.66 3.98 -5.26
N ARG A 12 -19.70 3.92 -4.34
CA ARG A 12 -19.31 5.09 -3.54
C ARG A 12 -17.99 5.66 -4.02
N ILE A 13 -17.97 6.97 -4.21
CA ILE A 13 -16.76 7.74 -4.49
C ILE A 13 -16.33 8.44 -3.21
N THR A 14 -15.06 8.29 -2.84
CA THR A 14 -14.46 8.98 -1.71
C THR A 14 -13.25 9.77 -2.18
N LEU A 15 -13.17 11.05 -1.78
CA LEU A 15 -11.99 11.87 -2.01
C LEU A 15 -11.11 11.85 -0.75
N ILE A 16 -9.90 11.32 -0.88
CA ILE A 16 -8.90 11.29 0.19
C ILE A 16 -7.87 12.37 -0.11
N ARG A 17 -7.75 13.37 0.77
CA ARG A 17 -6.78 14.45 0.59
C ARG A 17 -5.44 14.02 1.16
N ALA A 18 -4.37 14.26 0.40
CA ALA A 18 -3.01 13.93 0.85
C ALA A 18 -2.63 14.65 2.17
N ALA A 19 -3.16 15.86 2.40
CA ALA A 19 -2.93 16.64 3.62
C ALA A 19 -3.48 15.97 4.89
N ASP A 20 -4.46 15.07 4.75
CA ASP A 20 -5.10 14.40 5.88
C ASP A 20 -4.41 13.07 6.23
N LEU A 21 -3.41 12.65 5.44
CA LEU A 21 -2.73 11.37 5.64
C LEU A 21 -1.61 11.48 6.67
N LEU A 22 -1.69 10.64 7.69
CA LEU A 22 -0.68 10.57 8.74
C LEU A 22 0.58 9.84 8.26
N ALA A 23 1.74 10.46 8.47
CA ALA A 23 3.03 9.85 8.23
C ALA A 23 3.37 8.89 9.38
N ALA A 24 3.57 7.61 9.05
CA ALA A 24 4.05 6.59 9.96
C ALA A 24 5.53 6.29 9.68
N PRO A 25 6.45 6.55 10.63
CA PRO A 25 7.87 6.26 10.44
C PRO A 25 8.11 4.75 10.35
N TRP A 26 9.05 4.36 9.50
CA TRP A 26 9.47 2.97 9.39
C TRP A 26 10.27 2.55 10.63
N LYS A 27 10.15 1.27 11.01
CA LYS A 27 10.89 0.71 12.17
C LYS A 27 12.41 0.85 12.04
N ASN A 28 12.93 0.87 10.81
CA ASN A 28 14.37 1.03 10.54
C ASN A 28 14.81 2.50 10.41
N GLY A 29 13.90 3.46 10.55
CA GLY A 29 14.19 4.89 10.42
C GLY A 29 14.53 5.35 9.00
N GLY A 30 14.38 4.51 7.98
CA GLY A 30 14.79 4.82 6.60
C GLY A 30 13.78 5.65 5.79
N GLY A 31 12.67 6.07 6.40
CA GLY A 31 11.61 6.80 5.72
C GLY A 31 10.28 6.77 6.48
N VAL A 32 9.25 7.23 5.78
CA VAL A 32 7.87 7.27 6.28
C VAL A 32 6.89 6.71 5.24
N THR A 33 5.78 6.14 5.71
CA THR A 33 4.65 5.75 4.87
C THR A 33 3.41 6.54 5.27
N ARG A 34 2.66 7.02 4.30
CA ARG A 34 1.29 7.53 4.44
C ARG A 34 0.35 6.54 3.75
N GLU A 35 -0.48 5.85 4.51
CA GLU A 35 -1.50 4.97 3.92
C GLU A 35 -2.61 5.81 3.28
N ILE A 36 -2.96 5.52 2.03
CA ILE A 36 -4.06 6.18 1.33
C ILE A 36 -5.35 5.39 1.57
N ALA A 37 -5.32 4.08 1.33
CA ALA A 37 -6.44 3.19 1.58
C ALA A 37 -5.98 1.73 1.62
N ALA A 38 -6.72 0.90 2.35
CA ALA A 38 -6.59 -0.54 2.36
C ALA A 38 -7.96 -1.22 2.37
N TYR A 39 -8.00 -2.47 1.91
CA TYR A 39 -9.18 -3.33 2.07
C TYR A 39 -8.82 -4.66 2.74
N PRO A 40 -9.60 -5.12 3.73
CA PRO A 40 -10.67 -4.38 4.40
C PRO A 40 -10.19 -3.07 5.04
N HIS A 41 -11.10 -2.12 5.26
CA HIS A 41 -10.74 -0.85 5.90
C HIS A 41 -10.07 -1.12 7.27
N ALA A 42 -8.95 -0.45 7.53
CA ALA A 42 -8.12 -0.65 8.72
C ALA A 42 -7.52 -2.06 8.89
N ALA A 43 -7.39 -2.83 7.79
CA ALA A 43 -6.64 -4.08 7.81
C ALA A 43 -5.16 -3.86 8.20
N GLY A 44 -4.60 -4.80 8.94
CA GLY A 44 -3.19 -4.79 9.31
C GLY A 44 -2.30 -5.29 8.17
N TYR A 45 -0.97 -5.20 8.36
CA TYR A 45 0.04 -5.61 7.36
C TYR A 45 -0.06 -7.07 6.90
N ASP A 46 -0.70 -7.94 7.68
CA ASP A 46 -0.85 -9.37 7.38
C ASP A 46 -2.26 -9.75 6.89
N THR A 47 -3.21 -8.80 6.90
CA THR A 47 -4.63 -9.09 6.63
C THR A 47 -5.26 -8.28 5.50
N PHE A 48 -4.52 -7.32 4.92
CA PHE A 48 -5.01 -6.58 3.76
C PHE A 48 -5.01 -7.45 2.50
N ILE A 49 -6.02 -7.26 1.65
CA ILE A 49 -6.09 -7.83 0.30
C ILE A 49 -5.38 -6.90 -0.69
N TRP A 50 -5.61 -5.59 -0.55
CA TRP A 50 -4.87 -4.57 -1.26
C TRP A 50 -4.62 -3.37 -0.34
N ARG A 51 -3.50 -2.67 -0.60
CA ARG A 51 -3.17 -1.40 0.05
C ARG A 51 -2.54 -0.46 -0.96
N VAL A 52 -2.96 0.80 -0.92
CA VAL A 52 -2.34 1.92 -1.64
C VAL A 52 -1.73 2.87 -0.62
N SER A 53 -0.48 3.26 -0.83
CA SER A 53 0.25 4.13 0.09
C SER A 53 1.27 4.99 -0.64
N LEU A 54 1.59 6.14 -0.06
CA LEU A 54 2.69 7.01 -0.45
C LEU A 54 3.88 6.78 0.50
N ALA A 55 5.09 6.71 -0.04
CA ALA A 55 6.30 6.50 0.74
C ALA A 55 7.33 7.59 0.42
N ASP A 56 7.93 8.17 1.47
CA ASP A 56 9.17 8.94 1.35
C ASP A 56 10.31 8.03 1.79
N VAL A 57 11.30 7.84 0.90
CA VAL A 57 12.48 6.99 1.15
C VAL A 57 13.68 7.89 1.38
N GLU A 58 14.14 7.97 2.62
CA GLU A 58 15.23 8.87 3.02
C GLU A 58 16.58 8.16 3.01
N GLN A 59 16.59 6.87 3.31
CA GLN A 59 17.82 6.07 3.38
C GLN A 59 17.66 4.77 2.61
N ALA A 60 18.74 4.35 1.94
CA ALA A 60 18.79 3.06 1.29
C ALA A 60 18.65 1.93 2.33
N GLY A 61 17.86 0.92 2.00
CA GLY A 61 17.62 -0.19 2.90
C GLY A 61 16.63 -1.19 2.32
N PRO A 62 16.47 -2.35 2.99
CA PRO A 62 15.53 -3.35 2.55
C PRO A 62 14.09 -2.87 2.72
N PHE A 63 13.26 -3.13 1.72
CA PHE A 63 11.81 -3.04 1.89
C PHE A 63 11.27 -4.22 2.69
N SER A 64 10.18 -4.00 3.44
CA SER A 64 9.41 -5.10 4.04
C SER A 64 8.88 -6.05 2.97
N ARG A 65 8.86 -7.35 3.26
CA ARG A 65 8.23 -8.38 2.42
C ARG A 65 6.79 -8.60 2.87
N PHE A 66 5.85 -8.65 1.93
CA PHE A 66 4.46 -9.07 2.17
C PHE A 66 4.23 -10.34 1.34
N ALA A 67 4.15 -11.48 2.00
CA ALA A 67 4.04 -12.77 1.31
C ALA A 67 2.71 -12.87 0.57
N GLY A 68 2.74 -13.33 -0.68
CA GLY A 68 1.53 -13.51 -1.50
C GLY A 68 0.90 -12.20 -2.01
N VAL A 69 1.58 -11.07 -1.86
CA VAL A 69 1.12 -9.76 -2.35
C VAL A 69 2.04 -9.28 -3.47
N ASP A 70 1.46 -9.04 -4.64
CA ASP A 70 2.16 -8.37 -5.73
C ASP A 70 2.36 -6.89 -5.40
N ARG A 71 3.55 -6.36 -5.72
CA ARG A 71 3.88 -4.96 -5.45
C ARG A 71 4.26 -4.25 -6.74
N THR A 72 3.58 -3.13 -6.97
CA THR A 72 3.98 -2.13 -7.95
C THR A 72 4.42 -0.87 -7.22
N LEU A 73 5.57 -0.31 -7.62
CA LEU A 73 6.09 0.95 -7.11
C LEU A 73 6.20 1.94 -8.27
N VAL A 74 5.84 3.19 -8.02
CA VAL A 74 5.95 4.28 -8.98
C VAL A 74 6.73 5.41 -8.33
N LEU A 75 7.84 5.82 -8.94
CA LEU A 75 8.60 6.97 -8.48
C LEU A 75 7.84 8.25 -8.83
N LEU A 76 7.47 9.02 -7.81
CA LEU A 76 6.75 10.29 -8.01
C LEU A 76 7.70 11.50 -8.07
N SER A 77 8.85 11.42 -7.39
CA SER A 77 9.85 12.49 -7.33
C SER A 77 11.20 11.92 -6.92
N GLY A 78 12.28 12.66 -7.20
CA GLY A 78 13.65 12.29 -6.88
C GLY A 78 14.42 11.72 -8.07
N ALA A 79 15.71 11.42 -7.84
CA ALA A 79 16.65 11.03 -8.88
C ALA A 79 16.49 9.59 -9.39
N GLY A 80 15.66 8.78 -8.74
CA GLY A 80 15.51 7.36 -9.04
C GLY A 80 15.74 6.46 -7.83
N MET A 81 15.44 5.18 -8.01
CA MET A 81 15.79 4.13 -7.05
C MET A 81 16.29 2.91 -7.82
N LEU A 82 17.38 2.32 -7.34
CA LEU A 82 17.79 0.98 -7.76
C LEU A 82 17.10 -0.03 -6.83
N LEU A 83 16.33 -0.94 -7.41
CA LEU A 83 15.78 -2.08 -6.68
C LEU A 83 16.63 -3.31 -6.99
N ASP A 84 17.11 -3.95 -5.93
CA ASP A 84 17.80 -5.23 -6.00
C ASP A 84 16.91 -6.33 -5.42
N GLU A 85 16.43 -7.20 -6.30
CA GLU A 85 15.69 -8.41 -5.92
C GLU A 85 16.68 -9.46 -5.43
N THR A 86 17.10 -9.32 -4.17
CA THR A 86 18.14 -10.20 -3.64
C THR A 86 17.78 -11.68 -3.63
N GLN A 87 16.51 -12.12 -3.85
CA GLN A 87 16.09 -13.54 -4.02
C GLN A 87 14.70 -13.77 -4.70
N GLY A 88 14.52 -13.58 -6.01
CA GLY A 88 13.28 -14.08 -6.65
C GLY A 88 13.00 -13.68 -8.11
N ARG A 89 13.33 -14.59 -9.04
CA ARG A 89 13.08 -14.59 -10.50
C ARG A 89 11.95 -13.66 -11.01
N MET A 90 12.33 -12.68 -11.83
CA MET A 90 11.43 -11.92 -12.71
C MET A 90 10.48 -12.88 -13.46
N ARG A 91 9.17 -12.66 -13.31
CA ARG A 91 8.14 -13.22 -14.19
C ARG A 91 7.43 -12.08 -14.90
#